data_AF-A0A973G0I8-F1
#
_entry.id   AF-A0A973G0I8-F1
#
_cell.length_a   1.000
_cell.length_b   1.000
_cell.length_c   1.000
_cell.angle_alpha   90.00
_cell.angle_beta   90.00
_cell.angle_gamma   90.00
#
_symmetry.space_group_name_H-M   'P 1'
#
loop_
_entity.id
_entity.type
_entity.pdbx_description
1 polymer ?
#
loop_
_entity_poly.entity_id
_entity_poly.type
_entity_poly.pdbx_seq_one_letter_code
_entity_poly.pdbx_strand_id
1 'polypeptide(L)'
;VRSNCSHAHAEMAALAIAQHTLSTYSLFSPDGPGYELATSCEPCAMCFGAIIWSGVNRVVCGASTDDACCAGFDEGPKPVLWVQELEKRGIEVETGVLRNEAKAVLESYIRNGGIVYNARRKDLLP
;
A
#
# COMPACT_ATOMS: atom_id res chain seq x y z
N VAL A 1 -12.71 -8.43 -2.18
CA VAL A 1 -13.65 -9.17 -3.06
C VAL A 1 -15.07 -9.21 -2.49
N ARG A 2 -15.31 -9.82 -1.31
CA ARG A 2 -16.66 -10.00 -0.74
C ARG A 2 -17.45 -8.69 -0.50
N SER A 3 -16.75 -7.58 -0.24
CA SER A 3 -17.36 -6.26 -0.06
C SER A 3 -17.82 -5.59 -1.37
N ASN A 4 -17.55 -6.18 -2.54
CA ASN A 4 -17.87 -5.61 -3.85
C ASN A 4 -17.37 -4.17 -4.07
N CYS A 5 -16.26 -3.79 -3.42
CA CYS A 5 -15.65 -2.48 -3.51
C CYS A 5 -14.18 -2.62 -3.94
N SER A 6 -13.86 -2.17 -5.15
CA SER A 6 -12.52 -2.34 -5.74
C SER A 6 -11.45 -1.45 -5.13
N HIS A 7 -11.84 -0.30 -4.56
CA HIS A 7 -10.93 0.64 -3.90
C HIS A 7 -10.74 0.35 -2.40
N ALA A 8 -11.34 -0.72 -1.87
CA ALA A 8 -11.21 -1.12 -0.46
C ALA A 8 -9.88 -1.85 -0.21
N HIS A 9 -8.77 -1.17 -0.48
CA HIS A 9 -7.41 -1.64 -0.16
C HIS A 9 -7.08 -1.37 1.31
N ALA A 10 -6.06 -2.05 1.83
CA ALA A 10 -5.69 -1.97 3.24
C ALA A 10 -5.30 -0.54 3.64
N GLU A 11 -4.50 0.14 2.82
CA GLU A 11 -4.04 1.50 3.02
C GLU A 11 -5.22 2.48 2.99
N MET A 12 -6.13 2.30 2.03
CA MET A 12 -7.34 3.13 1.92
C MET A 12 -8.22 3.01 3.17
N ALA A 13 -8.42 1.78 3.65
CA ALA A 13 -9.21 1.53 4.85
C ALA A 13 -8.52 2.09 6.10
N ALA A 14 -7.22 1.87 6.27
CA ALA A 14 -6.45 2.34 7.41
C ALA A 14 -6.46 3.87 7.52
N LEU A 15 -6.18 4.56 6.41
CA LEU A 15 -6.19 6.02 6.35
C LEU A 15 -7.58 6.59 6.64
N ALA A 16 -8.62 6.02 6.04
CA ALA A 16 -10.00 6.47 6.26
C ALA A 16 -10.45 6.27 7.72
N ILE A 17 -10.11 5.14 8.33
CA ILE A 17 -10.40 4.87 9.75
C ILE A 17 -9.67 5.87 10.64
N ALA A 18 -8.36 6.09 10.43
CA ALA A 18 -7.58 7.03 11.23
C ALA A 18 -8.13 8.46 11.15
N GLN A 19 -8.40 8.95 9.93
CA GLN A 19 -8.97 10.26 9.67
C GLN A 19 -10.35 10.43 10.33
N HIS A 20 -11.22 9.43 10.19
CA HIS A 20 -12.53 9.45 10.83
C HIS A 20 -12.42 9.45 12.37
N THR A 21 -11.58 8.59 12.94
CA THR A 21 -11.35 8.52 14.40
C THR A 21 -10.85 9.84 14.96
N LEU A 22 -9.95 10.52 14.24
CA LEU A 22 -9.41 11.81 14.65
C LEU A 22 -10.28 13.01 14.22
N SER A 23 -11.39 12.75 13.53
CA SER A 23 -12.29 13.78 12.98
C SER A 23 -11.56 14.84 12.15
N THR A 24 -10.59 14.41 11.35
CA THR A 24 -9.77 15.28 10.49
C THR A 24 -9.54 14.62 9.14
N TYR A 25 -9.45 15.42 8.08
CA TYR A 25 -9.06 14.92 6.76
C TYR A 25 -7.53 14.78 6.61
N SER A 26 -6.75 15.45 7.47
CA SER A 26 -5.30 15.47 7.41
C SER A 26 -4.72 14.86 8.68
N LEU A 27 -3.86 13.87 8.51
CA LEU A 27 -3.00 13.32 9.57
C LEU A 27 -1.74 14.18 9.77
N PHE A 28 -1.48 15.16 8.91
CA PHE A 28 -0.37 16.09 9.11
C PHE A 28 -0.77 17.18 10.10
N SER A 29 0.08 17.43 11.09
CA SER A 29 -0.04 18.54 12.03
C SER A 29 1.33 19.17 12.29
N PRO A 30 1.52 20.48 12.05
CA PRO A 30 2.80 21.17 12.32
C PRO A 30 3.21 21.11 13.79
N ASP A 31 2.24 21.17 14.70
CA ASP A 31 2.45 21.23 16.15
C ASP A 31 2.02 19.93 16.85
N GLY A 32 1.64 18.90 16.09
CA GLY A 32 1.12 17.63 16.59
C GLY A 32 2.07 16.46 16.40
N PRO A 33 1.69 15.26 16.89
CA PRO A 33 2.45 14.05 16.64
C PRO A 33 2.42 13.70 15.15
N GLY A 34 3.54 13.20 14.63
CA GLY A 34 3.57 12.63 13.28
C GLY A 34 2.90 11.25 13.25
N TYR A 35 2.25 10.93 12.14
CA TYR A 35 1.60 9.63 11.95
C TYR A 35 2.34 8.80 10.89
N GLU A 36 2.40 7.49 11.15
CA GLU A 36 3.01 6.50 10.27
C GLU A 36 1.95 5.55 9.72
N LEU A 37 2.03 5.25 8.43
CA LEU A 37 1.30 4.15 7.80
C LEU A 37 2.21 2.93 7.65
N ALA A 38 1.98 1.90 8.46
CA ALA A 38 2.58 0.59 8.24
C ALA A 38 1.68 -0.25 7.31
N THR A 39 2.23 -0.71 6.19
CA THR A 39 1.55 -1.54 5.19
C THR A 39 2.34 -2.81 4.91
N SER A 40 1.64 -3.94 4.72
CA SER A 40 2.28 -5.24 4.50
C SER A 40 2.90 -5.39 3.10
N CYS A 41 2.58 -4.49 2.17
CA CYS A 41 3.12 -4.47 0.81
C CYS A 41 3.32 -3.02 0.36
N GLU A 42 4.32 -2.79 -0.48
CA GLU A 42 4.46 -1.50 -1.19
C GLU A 42 3.15 -1.12 -1.88
N PRO A 43 2.78 0.18 -1.87
CA PRO A 43 1.48 0.61 -2.32
C PRO A 43 1.32 0.50 -3.84
N CYS A 44 0.10 0.16 -4.28
CA CYS A 44 -0.29 0.28 -5.68
C CYS A 44 -0.43 1.75 -6.10
N ALA A 45 -0.59 2.04 -7.39
CA ALA A 45 -0.73 3.40 -7.90
C ALA A 45 -1.86 4.21 -7.23
N MET A 46 -2.97 3.56 -6.87
CA MET A 46 -4.08 4.19 -6.14
C MET A 46 -3.68 4.54 -4.71
N CYS A 47 -3.13 3.58 -3.96
CA CYS A 47 -2.73 3.77 -2.57
C CYS A 47 -1.58 4.77 -2.45
N PHE A 48 -0.63 4.78 -3.40
CA PHE A 48 0.40 5.80 -3.53
C PHE A 48 -0.20 7.21 -3.60
N GLY A 49 -1.22 7.40 -4.45
CA GLY A 49 -1.94 8.66 -4.53
C GLY A 49 -2.63 9.03 -3.21
N ALA A 50 -3.26 8.06 -2.54
CA ALA A 50 -3.93 8.30 -1.26
C ALA A 50 -2.97 8.69 -0.13
N ILE A 51 -1.79 8.05 -0.08
CA ILE A 51 -0.73 8.38 0.89
C ILE A 51 -0.36 9.87 0.80
N ILE A 52 -0.13 10.37 -0.41
CA ILE A 52 0.22 11.78 -0.67
C ILE A 52 -0.79 12.75 -0.06
N TRP A 53 -2.09 12.42 -0.11
CA TRP A 53 -3.16 13.30 0.37
C TRP A 53 -3.55 13.09 1.83
N SER A 54 -3.04 12.03 2.45
CA SER A 54 -3.50 11.65 3.80
C SER A 54 -2.88 12.46 4.93
N GLY A 55 -1.71 13.04 4.70
CA GLY A 55 -0.93 13.77 5.70
C GLY A 55 -0.04 12.91 6.60
N VAL A 56 0.14 11.62 6.31
CA VAL A 56 1.14 10.81 7.05
C VAL A 56 2.55 11.33 6.81
N ASN A 57 3.41 11.20 7.82
CA ASN A 57 4.81 11.61 7.77
C ASN A 57 5.73 10.47 7.35
N ARG A 58 5.28 9.23 7.51
CA ARG A 58 6.10 8.04 7.28
C ARG A 58 5.28 6.89 6.74
N VAL A 59 5.88 6.09 5.85
CA VAL A 59 5.31 4.85 5.33
C VAL A 59 6.32 3.72 5.49
N VAL A 60 5.86 2.60 6.03
CA VAL A 60 6.66 1.38 6.21
C VAL A 60 6.04 0.26 5.41
N CYS A 61 6.83 -0.38 4.56
CA CYS A 61 6.37 -1.42 3.65
C CYS A 61 7.07 -2.76 3.91
N GLY A 62 6.29 -3.84 3.91
CA GLY A 62 6.80 -5.21 3.98
C GLY A 62 7.24 -5.78 2.63
N ALA A 63 6.33 -6.48 1.95
CA ALA A 63 6.55 -7.07 0.64
C ALA A 63 6.78 -6.01 -0.44
N SER A 64 7.57 -6.33 -1.47
CA SER A 64 7.80 -5.40 -2.59
C SER A 64 6.71 -5.50 -3.65
N THR A 65 6.69 -4.50 -4.54
CA THR A 65 5.93 -4.49 -5.80
C THR A 65 6.12 -5.77 -6.59
N ASP A 66 7.37 -6.25 -6.70
CA ASP A 66 7.69 -7.46 -7.43
C ASP A 66 7.11 -8.70 -6.73
N ASP A 67 7.14 -8.77 -5.41
CA ASP A 67 6.57 -9.89 -4.67
C ASP A 67 5.05 -9.98 -4.89
N ALA A 68 4.34 -8.84 -4.89
CA ALA A 68 2.92 -8.78 -5.20
C ALA A 68 2.62 -9.15 -6.66
N CYS A 69 3.43 -8.67 -7.61
CA CYS A 69 3.29 -9.01 -9.03
C CYS A 69 3.56 -10.50 -9.28
N CYS A 70 4.53 -11.11 -8.61
CA CYS A 70 4.77 -12.56 -8.65
C CYS A 70 3.60 -13.37 -8.09
N ALA A 71 2.87 -12.81 -7.12
CA ALA A 71 1.61 -13.38 -6.62
C ALA A 71 0.41 -13.10 -7.55
N GLY A 72 0.61 -12.42 -8.68
CA GLY A 72 -0.39 -12.16 -9.71
C GLY A 72 -1.17 -10.84 -9.54
N PHE A 73 -0.93 -10.07 -8.47
CA PHE A 73 -1.57 -8.78 -8.27
C PHE A 73 -1.03 -7.73 -9.24
N ASP A 74 -1.87 -6.76 -9.62
CA ASP A 74 -1.46 -5.64 -10.48
C ASP A 74 -1.32 -4.36 -9.64
N GLU A 75 -0.09 -3.88 -9.52
CA GLU A 75 0.24 -2.67 -8.76
C GLU A 75 -0.04 -1.38 -9.54
N GLY A 76 -0.41 -1.49 -10.81
CA GLY A 76 -0.70 -0.36 -11.69
C GLY A 76 0.53 0.48 -12.05
N PRO A 77 0.33 1.55 -12.84
CA PRO A 77 1.43 2.37 -13.36
C PRO A 77 1.88 3.43 -12.32
N LYS A 78 2.41 2.99 -11.17
CA LYS A 78 3.04 3.93 -10.23
C LYS A 78 4.41 4.40 -10.75
N PRO A 79 4.86 5.62 -10.40
CA PRO A 79 6.18 6.10 -10.81
C PRO A 79 7.30 5.12 -10.43
N VAL A 80 8.30 4.96 -11.29
CA VAL A 80 9.47 4.10 -10.99
C VAL A 80 10.17 4.56 -9.72
N LEU A 81 10.28 5.88 -9.53
CA LEU A 81 10.89 6.53 -8.38
C LEU A 81 9.85 6.94 -7.32
N TRP A 82 8.84 6.09 -7.08
CA TRP A 82 7.73 6.44 -6.18
C TRP A 82 8.20 6.78 -4.75
N VAL A 83 9.25 6.11 -4.25
CA VAL A 83 9.86 6.39 -2.94
C VAL A 83 10.32 7.84 -2.90
N GLN A 84 11.13 8.25 -3.88
CA GLN A 84 11.66 9.60 -3.96
C GLN A 84 10.56 10.64 -4.17
N GLU A 85 9.47 10.30 -4.86
CA GLU A 85 8.31 11.18 -5.01
C GLU A 85 7.57 11.43 -3.68
N LEU A 86 7.57 10.46 -2.75
CA LEU A 86 7.05 10.65 -1.39
C LEU A 86 8.04 11.46 -0.53
N GLU A 87 9.34 11.15 -0.60
CA GLU A 87 10.37 11.85 0.16
C GLU A 87 10.46 13.34 -0.20
N LYS A 88 10.29 13.70 -1.48
CA LYS A 88 10.19 15.11 -1.94
C LYS A 88 9.05 15.88 -1.27
N ARG A 89 8.05 15.18 -0.74
CA ARG A 89 6.89 15.76 -0.04
C ARG A 89 7.06 15.70 1.48
N GLY A 90 8.23 15.31 1.97
CA GLY A 90 8.50 15.16 3.40
C GLY A 90 7.89 13.91 4.02
N ILE A 91 7.58 12.89 3.20
CA ILE A 91 7.08 11.59 3.68
C ILE A 91 8.25 10.60 3.65
N GLU A 92 8.71 10.18 4.82
CA GLU A 92 9.75 9.17 4.97
C GLU A 92 9.24 7.79 4.52
N VAL A 93 10.11 7.00 3.90
CA VAL A 93 9.74 5.67 3.41
C VAL A 93 10.78 4.65 3.84
N GLU A 94 10.32 3.54 4.43
CA GLU A 94 11.13 2.35 4.68
C GLU A 94 10.48 1.16 3.97
N THR A 95 11.28 0.38 3.23
CA THR A 95 10.79 -0.81 2.52
C THR A 95 11.54 -2.06 2.95
N GLY A 96 10.89 -3.21 2.77
CA GLY A 96 11.49 -4.51 3.05
C GLY A 96 11.43 -4.94 4.53
N VAL A 97 10.65 -4.25 5.37
CA VAL A 97 10.50 -4.61 6.79
C VAL A 97 9.76 -5.94 6.91
N LEU A 98 10.44 -6.97 7.43
CA LEU A 98 9.90 -8.34 7.48
C LEU A 98 9.43 -8.83 6.10
N ARG A 99 10.19 -8.50 5.05
CA ARG A 99 9.82 -8.82 3.65
C ARG A 99 9.56 -10.31 3.43
N ASN A 100 10.37 -11.19 4.03
CA ASN A 100 10.25 -12.63 3.84
C ASN A 100 8.91 -13.15 4.40
N GLU A 101 8.54 -12.66 5.58
CA GLU A 101 7.29 -12.98 6.26
C GLU A 101 6.10 -12.43 5.48
N ALA A 102 6.18 -11.17 5.03
CA ALA A 102 5.14 -10.54 4.22
C ALA A 102 4.92 -11.28 2.88
N LYS A 103 6.02 -11.64 2.20
CA LYS A 103 5.99 -12.45 0.96
C LYS A 103 5.37 -13.82 1.20
N ALA A 104 5.71 -14.49 2.30
CA ALA A 104 5.16 -15.81 2.61
C ALA A 104 3.62 -15.77 2.78
N VAL A 105 3.06 -14.66 3.26
CA VAL A 105 1.60 -14.46 3.34
C VAL A 105 0.98 -14.36 1.94
N LEU A 106 1.58 -13.61 1.02
CA LEU A 106 1.12 -13.52 -0.38
C LEU A 106 1.16 -14.89 -1.07
N GLU A 107 2.26 -15.62 -0.93
CA GLU A 107 2.41 -16.97 -1.50
C GLU A 107 1.40 -17.96 -0.91
N SER A 108 1.17 -17.89 0.40
CA SER A 108 0.16 -18.72 1.07
C SER A 108 -1.25 -18.40 0.56
N TYR A 109 -1.58 -17.13 0.36
CA TYR A 109 -2.88 -16.71 -0.16
C TYR A 109 -3.17 -17.33 -1.54
N ILE A 110 -2.21 -17.26 -2.45
CA ILE A 110 -2.34 -17.82 -3.81
C ILE A 110 -2.40 -19.34 -3.78
N ARG A 111 -1.53 -19.99 -2.99
CA ARG A 111 -1.51 -21.45 -2.82
C ARG A 111 -2.85 -22.00 -2.34
N ASN A 112 -3.56 -21.22 -1.52
CA ASN A 112 -4.87 -21.58 -0.98
C ASN A 112 -6.05 -21.17 -1.88
N GLY A 113 -5.80 -20.83 -3.15
CA GLY A 113 -6.86 -20.49 -4.11
C GLY A 113 -7.44 -19.09 -3.94
N GLY A 114 -6.64 -18.16 -3.40
CA GLY A 114 -6.99 -16.76 -3.26
C GLY A 114 -7.42 -16.12 -4.59
N ILE A 115 -8.36 -15.17 -4.52
CA ILE A 115 -8.89 -14.48 -5.69
C ILE A 115 -8.08 -13.22 -5.93
N VAL A 116 -7.29 -13.23 -7.01
CA VAL A 116 -6.71 -12.01 -7.56
C VAL A 116 -7.76 -11.32 -8.44
N TYR A 117 -8.31 -10.21 -7.97
CA TYR A 117 -9.35 -9.50 -8.69
C TYR A 117 -8.74 -8.57 -9.74
N ASN A 118 -9.42 -8.43 -10.89
CA ASN A 118 -9.05 -7.50 -11.96
C ASN A 118 -7.59 -7.59 -12.47
N ALA A 119 -6.89 -8.71 -12.24
CA ALA A 119 -5.59 -9.00 -12.86
C ALA A 119 -5.79 -9.22 -14.37
N ARG A 120 -5.73 -8.12 -15.13
CA ARG A 120 -5.94 -8.11 -16.58
C ARG A 120 -4.65 -8.33 -17.36
N ARG A 121 -3.49 -8.22 -16.72
CA ARG A 121 -2.18 -8.51 -17.32
C ARG A 121 -1.88 -10.00 -17.24
N LYS A 122 -1.91 -10.66 -18.39
CA LYS A 122 -1.56 -12.09 -18.56
C LYS A 122 -0.07 -12.29 -18.91
N ASP A 123 0.61 -11.18 -19.14
CA ASP A 123 1.97 -11.00 -19.63
C ASP A 123 3.02 -10.96 -18.51
N LEU A 124 2.60 -11.09 -17.24
CA LEU A 124 3.46 -11.14 -16.05
C LEU A 124 3.31 -12.45 -15.25
N LEU A 125 2.56 -13.43 -15.76
CA LEU A 125 2.53 -14.79 -15.20
C LEU A 125 3.59 -15.62 -15.94
N PRO A 126 4.37 -16.47 -15.23
CA PRO A 126 5.35 -17.35 -15.85
C PRO A 126 4.73 -18.36 -16.83
#